data_AF-A9UNP2-F1
#
_entry.id   AF-A9UNP2-F1
#
_cell.length_a   1.000
_cell.length_b   1.000
_cell.length_c   1.000
_cell.angle_alpha   90.00
_cell.angle_beta   90.00
_cell.angle_gamma   90.00
#
_symmetry.space_group_name_H-M   'P 1'
#
loop_
_entity.id
_entity.type
_entity.pdbx_description
1 polymer ?
#
loop_
_entity_poly.entity_id
_entity_poly.type
_entity_poly.pdbx_seq_one_letter_code
_entity_poly.pdbx_strand_id
1 'polypeptide(L)'
;GYGDVPRLISDCVEYLTANALDEVGIFRLPGSAVRIRELKHAYATGQHPDLNESDVHSVASLLKLYFRELPEPLMTRSLRSNFLNATRFYKASADQDISSIQRVIPQMPAHNAVLLRYLCAFLAKVVEHADENKMTLANVATVFAPNVLDSGVSFWQHTHTHTHTHTHTHTHTHTHTHTHTRWLAG
;
A
#
# COMPACT_ATOMS: atom_id res chain seq x y z
N GLY A 1 -12.60 22.67 5.99
CA GLY A 1 -11.14 22.57 6.18
C GLY A 1 -10.82 21.37 7.05
N TYR A 2 -9.66 20.76 6.87
CA TYR A 2 -9.22 19.53 7.58
C TYR A 2 -8.70 19.81 9.00
N GLY A 3 -9.38 20.67 9.78
CA GLY A 3 -8.89 21.19 11.06
C GLY A 3 -8.61 20.14 12.17
N ASP A 4 -9.07 18.90 11.98
CA ASP A 4 -8.90 17.78 12.91
C ASP A 4 -7.88 16.71 12.44
N VAL A 5 -7.09 17.00 11.40
CA VAL A 5 -6.05 16.07 10.94
C VAL A 5 -4.79 16.20 11.82
N PRO A 6 -4.26 15.09 12.37
CA PRO A 6 -3.03 15.09 13.16
C PRO A 6 -1.86 15.69 12.39
N ARG A 7 -1.09 16.54 13.05
CA ARG A 7 0.02 17.29 12.45
C ARG A 7 1.02 16.40 11.69
N LEU A 8 1.39 15.24 12.24
CA LEU A 8 2.27 14.29 11.56
C LEU A 8 1.76 13.95 10.15
N ILE A 9 0.45 13.73 10.01
CA ILE A 9 -0.18 13.40 8.72
C ILE A 9 -0.17 14.62 7.79
N SER A 10 -0.53 15.81 8.29
CA SER A 10 -0.52 17.02 7.45
C SER A 10 0.88 17.32 6.94
N ASP A 11 1.88 17.32 7.82
CA ASP A 11 3.27 17.64 7.51
C ASP A 11 3.85 16.62 6.49
N CYS A 12 3.56 15.32 6.67
CA CYS A 12 3.96 14.28 5.70
C CYS A 12 3.29 14.47 4.34
N VAL A 13 1.98 14.72 4.31
CA VAL A 13 1.23 14.87 3.05
C VAL A 13 1.65 16.12 2.29
N GLU A 14 1.88 17.24 2.99
CA GLU A 14 2.39 18.48 2.39
C GLU A 14 3.78 18.26 1.80
N TYR A 15 4.71 17.66 2.56
CA TYR A 15 6.05 17.35 2.10
C TYR A 15 6.06 16.43 0.87
N LEU A 16 5.29 15.33 0.92
CA LEU A 16 5.27 14.36 -0.18
C LEU A 16 4.58 14.91 -1.43
N THR A 17 3.57 15.76 -1.26
CA THR A 17 2.91 16.47 -2.38
C THR A 17 3.90 17.40 -3.08
N ALA A 18 4.78 18.07 -2.33
CA ALA A 18 5.76 18.99 -2.89
C ALA A 18 6.97 18.28 -3.52
N ASN A 19 7.37 17.11 -3.01
CA ASN A 19 8.69 16.54 -3.30
C ASN A 19 8.67 15.12 -3.91
N ALA A 20 7.53 14.41 -3.90
CA ALA A 20 7.54 12.96 -4.13
C ALA A 20 6.48 12.45 -5.12
N LEU A 21 5.70 13.32 -5.76
CA LEU A 21 4.63 12.88 -6.68
C LEU A 21 5.19 12.15 -7.91
N ASP A 22 6.39 12.50 -8.38
CA ASP A 22 7.04 11.84 -9.51
C ASP A 22 8.08 10.79 -9.10
N GLU A 23 8.25 10.55 -7.79
CA GLU A 23 9.24 9.61 -7.27
C GLU A 23 8.83 8.16 -7.55
N VAL A 24 9.65 7.44 -8.33
CA VAL A 24 9.37 6.06 -8.74
C VAL A 24 9.21 5.15 -7.52
N GLY A 25 8.07 4.48 -7.44
CA GLY A 25 7.78 3.53 -6.38
C GLY A 25 7.54 4.16 -5.02
N ILE A 26 7.13 5.45 -4.97
CA ILE A 26 6.71 6.10 -3.72
C ILE A 26 5.68 5.22 -2.98
N PHE A 27 5.81 5.10 -1.66
CA PHE A 27 5.13 4.13 -0.80
C PHE A 27 5.46 2.65 -1.00
N ARG A 28 5.92 2.20 -2.16
CA ARG A 28 6.34 0.80 -2.36
C ARG A 28 7.74 0.56 -1.81
N LEU A 29 8.68 1.48 -2.07
CA LEU A 29 10.05 1.37 -1.58
C LEU A 29 10.14 1.70 -0.08
N PRO A 30 10.96 0.97 0.69
CA PRO A 30 11.15 1.25 2.11
C PRO A 30 12.10 2.45 2.31
N GLY A 31 11.81 3.26 3.32
CA GLY A 31 12.75 4.28 3.80
C GLY A 31 13.70 3.77 4.89
N SER A 32 14.54 4.66 5.40
CA SER A 32 15.47 4.37 6.49
C SER A 32 14.74 4.09 7.80
N ALA A 33 14.84 2.86 8.32
CA ALA A 33 14.23 2.46 9.58
C ALA A 33 14.76 3.25 10.80
N VAL A 34 15.98 3.79 10.72
CA VAL A 34 16.52 4.70 11.74
C VAL A 34 15.78 6.03 11.68
N ARG A 35 15.73 6.65 10.49
CA ARG A 35 15.09 7.95 10.30
C ARG A 35 13.60 7.93 10.64
N ILE A 36 12.89 6.86 10.26
CA ILE A 36 11.48 6.68 10.59
C ILE A 36 11.26 6.67 12.11
N ARG A 37 12.12 5.99 12.87
CA ARG A 37 12.03 5.95 14.34
C ARG A 37 12.31 7.31 14.97
N GLU A 38 13.31 8.03 14.47
CA GLU A 38 13.64 9.39 14.92
C GLU A 38 12.47 10.35 14.70
N LEU A 39 11.93 10.40 13.47
CA LEU A 39 10.79 11.27 13.14
C LEU A 39 9.56 10.92 13.98
N LYS A 40 9.24 9.63 14.13
CA LYS A 40 8.15 9.18 14.98
C LYS A 40 8.34 9.66 16.43
N HIS A 41 9.55 9.51 16.98
CA HIS A 41 9.85 9.96 18.35
C HIS A 41 9.73 11.48 18.50
N ALA A 42 10.23 12.25 17.53
CA ALA A 42 10.11 13.69 17.50
C ALA A 42 8.64 14.14 17.55
N TYR A 43 7.78 13.61 16.68
CA TYR A 43 6.34 13.93 16.71
C TYR A 43 5.68 13.48 18.03
N ALA A 44 6.03 12.30 18.55
CA ALA A 44 5.45 11.78 19.79
C ALA A 44 5.82 12.62 21.03
N THR A 45 6.95 13.33 20.98
CA THR A 45 7.41 14.24 22.05
C THR A 45 7.01 15.70 21.81
N GLY A 46 6.15 15.96 20.81
CA GLY A 46 5.66 17.30 20.49
C GLY A 46 6.65 18.17 19.73
N GLN A 47 7.74 17.60 19.21
CA GLN A 47 8.68 18.32 18.34
C GLN A 47 8.12 18.46 16.92
N HIS A 48 8.72 19.38 16.17
CA HIS A 48 8.41 19.66 14.78
C HIS A 48 9.67 19.45 13.93
N PRO A 49 9.97 18.21 13.53
CA PRO A 49 11.17 17.92 12.76
C PRO A 49 11.07 18.52 11.33
N ASP A 50 12.18 19.04 10.81
CA ASP A 50 12.25 19.42 9.40
C ASP A 50 12.28 18.16 8.52
N LEU A 51 11.24 17.98 7.72
CA LEU A 51 11.12 16.84 6.82
C LEU A 51 12.06 16.95 5.60
N ASN A 52 12.53 18.15 5.25
CA ASN A 52 13.46 18.36 4.13
C ASN A 52 14.84 17.74 4.36
N GLU A 53 15.19 17.42 5.60
CA GLU A 53 16.40 16.66 5.95
C GLU A 53 16.23 15.14 5.78
N SER A 54 15.11 14.68 5.23
CA SER A 54 14.75 13.26 5.14
C SER A 54 14.52 12.84 3.70
N ASP A 55 14.89 11.60 3.36
CA ASP A 55 14.49 11.01 2.08
C ASP A 55 12.96 10.81 2.02
N VAL A 56 12.41 10.95 0.82
CA VAL A 56 10.95 10.86 0.57
C VAL A 56 10.38 9.50 0.95
N HIS A 57 11.14 8.41 0.85
CA HIS A 57 10.68 7.08 1.22
C HIS A 57 10.57 6.89 2.75
N SER A 58 11.42 7.55 3.54
CA SER A 58 11.30 7.61 5.01
C SER A 58 10.03 8.33 5.43
N VAL A 59 9.72 9.48 4.84
CA VAL A 59 8.49 10.22 5.14
C VAL A 59 7.24 9.44 4.68
N ALA A 60 7.28 8.84 3.49
CA ALA A 60 6.21 7.96 3.01
C ALA A 60 6.00 6.74 3.92
N SER A 61 7.09 6.18 4.46
CA SER A 61 7.03 5.05 5.39
C SER A 61 6.50 5.46 6.76
N LEU A 62 6.83 6.66 7.24
CA LEU A 62 6.26 7.24 8.45
C LEU A 62 4.75 7.45 8.35
N LEU A 63 4.28 7.98 7.21
CA LEU A 63 2.84 8.16 6.96
C LEU A 63 2.08 6.82 7.00
N LYS A 64 2.61 5.79 6.34
CA LYS A 64 2.02 4.43 6.41
C LYS A 64 2.03 3.87 7.84
N LEU A 65 3.14 4.08 8.55
CA LEU A 65 3.32 3.61 9.93
C LEU A 65 2.27 4.19 10.87
N TYR A 66 1.94 5.48 10.72
CA TYR A 66 0.90 6.14 11.52
C TYR A 66 -0.43 5.37 11.46
N PHE A 67 -0.94 5.06 10.27
CA PHE A 67 -2.20 4.33 10.11
C PHE A 67 -2.13 2.90 10.62
N ARG A 68 -0.99 2.23 10.39
CA ARG A 68 -0.76 0.86 10.85
C ARG A 68 -0.77 0.69 12.37
N GLU A 69 -0.30 1.71 13.09
CA GLU A 69 -0.17 1.67 14.55
C GLU A 69 -1.36 2.28 15.29
N LEU A 70 -2.41 2.69 14.58
CA LEU A 70 -3.64 3.13 15.24
C LEU A 70 -4.19 2.01 16.14
N PRO A 71 -4.66 2.33 17.36
CA PRO A 71 -5.28 1.34 18.25
C PRO A 71 -6.48 0.63 17.60
N GLU A 72 -7.18 1.35 16.72
CA GLU A 72 -8.21 0.82 15.85
C GLU A 72 -7.89 1.19 14.39
N PRO A 73 -7.99 0.26 13.42
CA PRO A 73 -7.78 0.56 12.01
C PRO A 73 -8.62 1.74 11.54
N LEU A 74 -8.09 2.54 10.60
CA LEU A 74 -8.78 3.72 10.07
C LEU A 74 -10.21 3.42 9.62
N MET A 75 -10.42 2.31 8.91
CA MET A 75 -11.73 1.89 8.39
C MET A 75 -12.60 1.14 9.43
N THR A 76 -12.17 1.09 10.69
CA THR A 76 -12.80 0.42 11.85
C THR A 76 -13.02 -1.07 11.66
N ARG A 77 -12.94 -1.84 12.75
CA ARG A 77 -13.20 -3.29 12.66
C ARG A 77 -14.67 -3.61 12.44
N SER A 78 -15.55 -2.80 13.03
CA SER A 78 -17.01 -2.97 12.97
C SER A 78 -17.58 -2.79 11.56
N LEU A 79 -17.03 -1.85 10.77
CA LEU A 79 -17.51 -1.57 9.40
C LEU A 79 -16.77 -2.36 8.32
N ARG A 80 -15.78 -3.18 8.68
CA ARG A 80 -14.97 -3.95 7.71
C ARG A 80 -15.84 -4.76 6.75
N SER A 81 -16.78 -5.55 7.26
CA SER A 81 -17.67 -6.35 6.42
C SER A 81 -18.52 -5.50 5.48
N ASN A 82 -18.96 -4.32 5.94
CA ASN A 82 -19.75 -3.38 5.13
C ASN A 82 -18.92 -2.85 3.96
N PHE A 83 -17.66 -2.46 4.21
CA PHE A 83 -16.74 -2.05 3.15
C PHE A 83 -16.44 -3.19 2.17
N LEU A 84 -16.18 -4.41 2.66
CA LEU A 84 -15.94 -5.56 1.80
C LEU A 84 -17.16 -5.89 0.93
N ASN A 85 -18.35 -5.86 1.50
CA ASN A 85 -19.59 -6.11 0.76
C ASN A 85 -19.87 -5.02 -0.28
N ALA A 86 -19.55 -3.76 0.03
CA ALA A 86 -19.65 -2.67 -0.95
C ALA A 86 -18.72 -2.90 -2.17
N THR A 87 -17.60 -3.61 -2.02
CA THR A 87 -16.72 -3.95 -3.15
C THR A 87 -17.10 -5.23 -3.91
N ARG A 88 -17.98 -6.07 -3.36
CA ARG A 88 -18.40 -7.32 -4.03
C ARG A 88 -19.29 -7.07 -5.25
N PHE A 89 -19.94 -5.91 -5.30
CA PHE A 89 -20.77 -5.50 -6.43
C PHE A 89 -19.97 -4.87 -7.59
N TYR A 90 -18.63 -4.79 -7.46
CA TYR A 90 -17.71 -4.22 -8.46
C TYR A 90 -17.82 -4.83 -9.86
N LYS A 91 -18.38 -6.03 -9.97
CA LYS A 91 -18.61 -6.72 -11.25
C LYS A 91 -19.98 -6.44 -11.88
N ALA A 92 -20.87 -5.69 -11.23
CA ALA A 92 -22.25 -5.44 -11.69
C ALA A 92 -22.47 -4.03 -12.26
N SER A 93 -22.01 -2.96 -11.60
CA SER A 93 -22.04 -1.57 -12.11
C SER A 93 -21.32 -0.61 -11.16
N ALA A 94 -20.44 0.25 -11.70
CA ALA A 94 -19.68 1.25 -10.93
C ALA A 94 -20.58 2.21 -10.11
N ASP A 95 -21.77 2.55 -10.61
CA ASP A 95 -22.70 3.46 -9.92
C ASP A 95 -23.29 2.83 -8.64
N GLN A 96 -23.50 1.52 -8.65
CA GLN A 96 -24.00 0.79 -7.49
C GLN A 96 -22.92 0.67 -6.40
N ASP A 97 -21.65 0.59 -6.78
CA ASP A 97 -20.51 0.53 -5.86
C ASP A 97 -20.31 1.85 -5.13
N ILE A 98 -20.30 2.96 -5.89
CA ILE A 98 -20.18 4.31 -5.34
C ILE A 98 -21.30 4.54 -4.33
N SER A 99 -22.54 4.20 -4.71
CA SER A 99 -23.71 4.31 -3.83
C SER A 99 -23.57 3.45 -2.56
N SER A 100 -22.94 2.28 -2.65
CA SER A 100 -22.73 1.40 -1.50
C SER A 100 -21.68 1.96 -0.54
N ILE A 101 -20.54 2.43 -1.06
CA ILE A 101 -19.48 3.06 -0.26
C ILE A 101 -19.98 4.36 0.39
N GLN A 102 -20.75 5.18 -0.34
CA GLN A 102 -21.37 6.41 0.16
C GLN A 102 -22.32 6.18 1.35
N ARG A 103 -22.90 4.98 1.48
CA ARG A 103 -23.73 4.61 2.65
C ARG A 103 -22.90 4.19 3.86
N VAL A 104 -21.67 3.69 3.66
CA VAL A 104 -20.81 3.20 4.76
C VAL A 104 -20.00 4.34 5.38
N ILE A 105 -19.46 5.27 4.59
CA ILE A 105 -18.61 6.37 5.09
C ILE A 105 -19.29 7.18 6.21
N PRO A 106 -20.58 7.55 6.14
CA PRO A 106 -21.26 8.31 7.21
C PRO A 106 -21.41 7.53 8.53
N GLN A 107 -21.25 6.21 8.51
CA GLN A 107 -21.33 5.37 9.72
C GLN A 107 -20.01 5.32 10.48
N MET A 108 -18.92 5.78 9.87
CA MET A 108 -17.62 5.87 10.53
C MET A 108 -17.63 6.97 11.59
N PRO A 109 -16.84 6.84 12.67
CA PRO A 109 -16.53 7.97 13.53
C PRO A 109 -16.06 9.18 12.70
N ALA A 110 -16.55 10.37 13.03
CA ALA A 110 -16.34 11.58 12.21
C ALA A 110 -14.85 11.83 11.93
N HIS A 111 -14.00 11.68 12.94
CA HIS A 111 -12.55 11.75 12.84
C HIS A 111 -11.97 10.78 11.79
N ASN A 112 -12.36 9.51 11.85
CA ASN A 112 -11.87 8.48 10.91
C ASN A 112 -12.32 8.81 9.48
N ALA A 113 -13.55 9.30 9.30
CA ALA A 113 -14.06 9.70 7.99
C ALA A 113 -13.30 10.91 7.41
N VAL A 114 -12.93 11.88 8.26
CA VAL A 114 -12.09 13.04 7.87
C VAL A 114 -10.70 12.56 7.44
N LEU A 115 -10.06 11.72 8.24
CA LEU A 115 -8.76 11.13 7.93
C LEU A 115 -8.78 10.31 6.64
N LEU A 116 -9.79 9.47 6.44
CA LEU A 116 -9.93 8.67 5.24
C LEU A 116 -10.09 9.55 4.01
N ARG A 117 -10.94 10.59 4.06
CA ARG A 117 -11.08 11.55 2.95
C ARG A 117 -9.78 12.30 2.66
N TYR A 118 -9.05 12.71 3.70
CA TYR A 118 -7.77 13.40 3.55
C TYR A 118 -6.72 12.51 2.88
N LEU A 119 -6.58 11.27 3.36
CA LEU A 119 -5.68 10.28 2.78
C LEU A 119 -6.07 9.96 1.33
N CYS A 120 -7.34 9.68 1.05
CA CYS A 120 -7.81 9.38 -0.31
C CYS A 120 -7.55 10.53 -1.28
N ALA A 121 -7.75 11.78 -0.86
CA ALA A 121 -7.47 12.95 -1.70
C ALA A 121 -5.98 13.05 -2.06
N PHE A 122 -5.09 12.76 -1.12
CA PHE A 122 -3.66 12.73 -1.40
C PHE A 122 -3.25 11.53 -2.28
N LEU A 123 -3.78 10.33 -2.01
CA LEU A 123 -3.49 9.15 -2.82
C LEU A 123 -4.01 9.26 -4.25
N ALA A 124 -5.11 9.98 -4.47
CA ALA A 124 -5.58 10.30 -5.83
C ALA A 124 -4.52 11.07 -6.63
N LYS A 125 -3.88 12.08 -6.02
CA LYS A 125 -2.76 12.82 -6.66
C LYS A 125 -1.58 11.92 -6.99
N VAL A 126 -1.24 10.98 -6.10
CA VAL A 126 -0.17 10.00 -6.38
C VAL A 126 -0.53 9.15 -7.60
N VAL A 127 -1.79 8.68 -7.69
CA VAL A 127 -2.26 7.88 -8.83
C VAL A 127 -2.34 8.69 -10.12
N GLU A 128 -2.67 9.98 -10.06
CA GLU A 128 -2.64 10.90 -11.22
C GLU A 128 -1.25 11.01 -11.85
N HIS A 129 -0.20 10.82 -11.05
CA HIS A 129 1.21 10.82 -11.50
C HIS A 129 1.75 9.40 -11.81
N ALA A 130 0.87 8.40 -11.96
CA ALA A 130 1.29 7.00 -12.15
C ALA A 130 2.16 6.76 -13.39
N ASP A 131 2.07 7.62 -14.41
CA ASP A 131 2.92 7.54 -15.59
C ASP A 131 4.39 7.82 -15.27
N GLU A 132 4.69 8.63 -14.25
CA GLU A 132 6.05 8.89 -13.79
C GLU A 132 6.43 8.00 -12.61
N ASN A 133 5.66 8.05 -11.52
CA ASN A 133 6.00 7.35 -10.27
C ASN A 133 5.72 5.83 -10.29
N LYS A 134 5.05 5.32 -11.33
CA LYS A 134 4.69 3.90 -11.54
C LYS A 134 3.75 3.28 -10.48
N MET A 135 3.11 4.11 -9.66
CA MET A 135 2.17 3.71 -8.61
C MET A 135 0.72 3.84 -9.09
N THR A 136 0.26 2.85 -9.86
CA THR A 136 -1.15 2.74 -10.28
C THR A 136 -2.10 2.59 -9.08
N LEU A 137 -3.41 2.82 -9.29
CA LEU A 137 -4.44 2.60 -8.27
C LEU A 137 -4.33 1.22 -7.60
N ALA A 138 -4.07 0.16 -8.38
CA ALA A 138 -3.90 -1.19 -7.86
C ALA A 138 -2.64 -1.32 -6.97
N ASN A 139 -1.53 -0.70 -7.37
CA ASN A 139 -0.29 -0.69 -6.57
C ASN A 139 -0.49 0.08 -5.26
N VAL A 140 -1.11 1.26 -5.31
CA VAL A 140 -1.41 2.07 -4.12
C VAL A 140 -2.36 1.32 -3.18
N ALA A 141 -3.43 0.73 -3.70
CA ALA A 141 -4.38 -0.06 -2.90
C ALA A 141 -3.69 -1.24 -2.22
N THR A 142 -2.79 -1.94 -2.91
CA THR A 142 -2.03 -3.06 -2.35
C THR A 142 -1.14 -2.62 -1.18
N VAL A 143 -0.50 -1.46 -1.30
CA VAL A 143 0.37 -0.92 -0.25
C VAL A 143 -0.43 -0.40 0.93
N PHE A 144 -1.57 0.28 0.71
CA PHE A 144 -2.32 0.93 1.80
C PHE A 144 -3.35 0.05 2.49
N ALA A 145 -3.96 -0.93 1.79
CA ALA A 145 -4.97 -1.82 2.36
C ALA A 145 -4.58 -2.41 3.74
N PRO A 146 -3.39 -3.02 3.93
CA PRO A 146 -3.01 -3.58 5.23
C PRO A 146 -2.86 -2.52 6.34
N ASN A 147 -2.64 -1.25 5.99
CA ASN A 147 -2.47 -0.16 6.96
C ASN A 147 -3.80 0.51 7.35
N VAL A 148 -4.89 0.32 6.59
CA VAL A 148 -6.18 1.00 6.83
C VAL A 148 -7.36 0.07 7.16
N LEU A 149 -7.31 -1.20 6.71
CA LEU A 149 -8.42 -2.17 6.85
C LEU A 149 -8.22 -3.23 7.95
N ASP A 150 -7.05 -3.29 8.59
CA ASP A 150 -6.54 -4.40 9.43
C ASP A 150 -5.88 -5.54 8.61
N SER A 151 -4.68 -5.92 9.03
CA SER A 151 -3.77 -6.91 8.43
C SER A 151 -4.24 -8.38 8.54
N GLY A 152 -5.38 -8.65 9.17
CA GLY A 152 -5.85 -10.02 9.46
C GLY A 152 -6.34 -10.85 8.27
N VAL A 153 -6.44 -10.31 7.05
CA VAL A 153 -6.81 -11.10 5.86
C VAL A 153 -6.09 -10.56 4.63
N SER A 154 -5.28 -11.41 3.98
CA SER A 154 -4.72 -11.19 2.65
C SER A 154 -5.85 -10.90 1.65
N PHE A 155 -6.10 -9.63 1.39
CA PHE A 155 -7.22 -9.12 0.60
C PHE A 155 -7.16 -9.55 -0.89
N TRP A 156 -6.04 -10.13 -1.36
CA TRP A 156 -5.79 -10.39 -2.79
C TRP A 156 -5.25 -11.77 -3.15
N GLN A 157 -5.76 -12.87 -2.56
CA GLN A 157 -5.57 -14.17 -3.20
C GLN A 157 -6.42 -14.35 -4.48
N HIS A 158 -7.33 -13.42 -4.82
CA HIS A 158 -8.32 -13.62 -5.88
C HIS A 158 -8.28 -12.62 -7.07
N THR A 159 -7.21 -11.84 -7.26
CA THR A 159 -7.02 -11.08 -8.52
C THR A 159 -5.69 -11.34 -9.21
N HIS A 160 -5.14 -12.55 -9.05
CA HIS A 160 -4.17 -13.04 -10.03
C HIS A 160 -4.95 -13.53 -11.25
N THR A 161 -5.21 -12.63 -12.21
CA THR A 161 -5.38 -13.09 -13.59
C THR A 161 -4.02 -13.62 -14.01
N HIS A 162 -3.85 -14.94 -13.95
CA HIS A 162 -2.70 -15.62 -14.53
C HIS A 162 -2.67 -15.31 -16.04
N THR A 163 -1.85 -14.38 -16.47
CA THR A 163 -1.40 -14.35 -17.87
C THR A 163 -0.32 -15.41 -18.00
N HIS A 164 -0.72 -16.64 -18.33
CA HIS A 164 0.20 -17.68 -18.77
C HIS A 164 0.87 -17.20 -20.07
N THR A 165 2.12 -16.76 -19.99
CA THR A 165 2.98 -16.68 -21.18
C THR A 165 3.70 -18.02 -21.29
N HIS A 166 3.16 -18.92 -22.10
CA HIS A 166 3.87 -20.13 -22.49
C HIS A 166 5.09 -19.74 -23.33
N THR A 167 6.29 -19.86 -22.77
CA THR A 167 7.52 -19.91 -23.58
C THR A 167 7.90 -21.38 -23.71
N HIS A 168 7.64 -21.96 -24.88
CA HIS A 168 8.14 -23.29 -25.21
C HIS A 168 9.65 -23.21 -25.47
N THR A 169 10.45 -23.77 -24.57
CA THR A 169 11.88 -24.05 -24.83
C THR A 169 12.03 -25.54 -25.05
N HIS A 170 12.13 -25.96 -26.32
CA HIS A 170 12.51 -27.33 -26.66
C HIS A 170 14.00 -27.52 -26.33
N THR A 171 14.30 -28.37 -25.35
CA THR A 171 15.66 -28.86 -25.10
C THR A 171 15.73 -30.32 -25.55
N HIS A 172 16.42 -30.58 -26.67
CA HIS A 172 16.75 -31.93 -27.11
C HIS A 172 17.95 -32.44 -26.31
N THR A 173 17.74 -33.44 -25.44
CA THR A 173 18.83 -34.16 -24.77
C THR A 173 19.15 -35.42 -25.55
N HIS A 174 20.33 -35.46 -26.18
CA HIS A 174 20.88 -36.68 -26.79
C HIS A 174 21.41 -37.62 -25.70
N THR A 175 20.87 -38.83 -25.63
CA THR A 175 21.41 -39.92 -24.80
C THR A 175 22.63 -40.52 -25.49
N HIS A 176 23.81 -40.42 -24.87
CA HIS A 176 24.96 -41.25 -25.21
C HIS A 176 25.16 -42.30 -24.12
N THR A 177 24.86 -43.55 -24.48
CA THR A 177 25.24 -44.75 -23.74
C THR A 177 26.75 -44.98 -23.91
N HIS A 178 27.49 -45.07 -22.82
CA HIS A 178 28.82 -45.71 -22.82
C HIS A 178 28.89 -46.80 -21.76
N THR A 179 29.22 -47.99 -22.24
CA THR A 179 29.36 -49.27 -21.54
C THR A 179 30.81 -49.48 -21.07
N HIS A 180 30.96 -50.17 -19.93
CA HIS A 180 32.15 -50.89 -19.42
C HIS A 180 33.30 -50.03 -18.82
N THR A 181 34.01 -50.40 -17.74
CA THR A 181 34.49 -51.72 -17.31
C THR A 181 34.83 -51.76 -15.79
N ARG A 182 34.57 -52.91 -15.19
CA ARG A 182 35.01 -53.49 -13.89
C ARG A 182 36.52 -53.34 -13.62
N TRP A 183 36.94 -53.10 -12.37
CA TRP A 183 38.14 -53.72 -11.74
C TRP A 183 38.02 -53.82 -10.21
N LEU A 184 38.65 -54.88 -9.70
CA LEU A 184 38.61 -55.47 -8.36
C LEU A 184 39.66 -54.86 -7.40
N ALA A 185 39.39 -55.07 -6.10
CA ALA A 185 40.30 -55.44 -5.01
C ALA A 185 41.71 -54.83 -4.90
N GLY A 186 41.99 -54.35 -3.68
CA GLY A 186 43.32 -54.08 -3.12
C GLY A 186 43.16 -53.66 -1.67
#